data_AF-A0A522QP42-F1
#
_entry.id   AF-A0A522QP42-F1
#
_cell.length_a   1.000
_cell.length_b   1.000
_cell.length_c   1.000
_cell.angle_alpha   90.00
_cell.angle_beta   90.00
_cell.angle_gamma   90.00
#
_symmetry.space_group_name_H-M   'P 1'
#
loop_
_entity.id
_entity.type
_entity.pdbx_description
1 polymer ?
#
loop_
_entity_poly.entity_id
_entity_poly.type
_entity_poly.pdbx_seq_one_letter_code
_entity_poly.pdbx_strand_id
1 'polypeptide(L)'
;PDALTLPLLWLGLAVAWFGGPVSLHDAVGGAIVGYGFPWLLFHGYRLVRGRDGMGYGDFKLLAALGAWLGPRSAMLVLLVACAGGVFFACVRQRTLRPTGAYPFGPFLALSGAALLLARCIL
;
A
#
# COMPACT_ATOMS: atom_id res chain seq x y z
N PRO A 1 12.28 7.53 2.00
CA PRO A 1 10.90 7.00 2.05
C PRO A 1 10.33 7.00 3.48
N ASP A 2 11.06 6.48 4.48
CA ASP A 2 10.61 6.41 5.87
C ASP A 2 10.32 7.77 6.52
N ALA A 3 11.06 8.80 6.12
CA ALA A 3 10.86 10.18 6.56
C ALA A 3 9.48 10.76 6.17
N LEU A 4 8.78 10.16 5.19
CA LEU A 4 7.43 10.57 4.77
C LEU A 4 6.36 9.57 5.24
N THR A 5 6.62 8.26 5.18
CA THR A 5 5.62 7.24 5.51
C THR A 5 5.32 7.16 7.00
N LEU A 6 6.34 7.29 7.86
CA LEU A 6 6.17 7.25 9.30
C LEU A 6 5.36 8.44 9.85
N PRO A 7 5.68 9.71 9.53
CA PRO A 7 4.86 10.82 10.00
C PRO A 7 3.44 10.75 9.43
N LEU A 8 3.26 10.25 8.21
CA LEU A 8 1.92 10.07 7.63
C LEU A 8 1.11 9.04 8.40
N LEU A 9 1.71 7.91 8.79
CA LEU A 9 1.06 6.90 9.62
C LEU A 9 0.66 7.48 10.99
N TRP A 10 1.59 8.17 11.67
CA TRP A 10 1.33 8.79 12.96
C TRP A 10 0.26 9.88 12.88
N LEU A 11 0.26 10.70 11.84
CA LEU A 11 -0.78 11.69 11.59
C LEU A 11 -2.15 11.03 11.38
N GLY A 12 -2.23 9.95 10.61
CA GLY A 12 -3.50 9.23 10.40
C GLY A 12 -4.09 8.68 11.70
N LEU A 13 -3.25 8.11 12.55
CA LEU A 13 -3.65 7.64 13.88
C LEU A 13 -4.05 8.80 14.81
N ALA A 14 -3.29 9.90 14.81
CA ALA A 14 -3.61 11.07 15.61
C ALA A 14 -4.95 11.70 15.17
N VAL A 15 -5.19 11.82 13.87
CA VAL A 15 -6.46 12.31 13.32
C VAL A 15 -7.61 11.38 13.73
N ALA A 16 -7.43 10.06 13.65
CA ALA A 16 -8.43 9.10 14.13
C ALA A 16 -8.69 9.22 15.64
N TRP A 17 -7.64 9.51 16.43
CA TRP A 17 -7.75 9.74 17.87
C TRP A 17 -8.59 10.98 18.22
N PHE A 18 -8.48 12.06 17.44
CA PHE A 18 -9.27 13.29 17.62
C PHE A 18 -10.69 13.22 17.00
N GLY A 19 -11.18 12.03 16.63
CA GLY A 19 -12.51 11.86 16.06
C GLY A 19 -12.58 12.16 14.55
N GLY A 20 -11.48 11.91 13.84
CA GLY A 20 -11.40 12.06 12.39
C GLY A 20 -12.30 11.10 11.60
N PRO A 21 -12.12 11.00 10.28
CA PRO A 21 -13.05 10.33 9.39
C PRO A 21 -13.09 8.80 9.58
N VAL A 22 -12.10 8.20 10.23
CA VAL A 22 -12.02 6.76 10.54
C VAL A 22 -11.98 6.59 12.05
N SER A 23 -12.68 5.58 12.57
CA SER A 23 -12.57 5.22 13.98
C SER A 23 -11.13 4.81 14.31
N LEU A 24 -10.68 5.03 15.55
CA LEU A 24 -9.35 4.59 15.97
C LEU A 24 -9.14 3.08 15.74
N HIS A 25 -10.17 2.27 16.00
CA HIS A 25 -10.13 0.83 15.80
C HIS A 25 -9.87 0.47 14.32
N ASP A 26 -10.56 1.14 13.40
CA ASP A 26 -10.37 0.93 11.97
C ASP A 26 -9.04 1.51 11.47
N ALA A 27 -8.56 2.63 12.02
CA ALA A 27 -7.26 3.19 11.65
C ALA A 27 -6.12 2.24 12.06
N VAL A 28 -6.16 1.72 13.29
CA VAL A 28 -5.19 0.72 13.76
C VAL A 28 -5.32 -0.59 12.97
N GLY A 29 -6.54 -1.08 12.77
CA GLY A 29 -6.79 -2.27 11.96
C GLY A 29 -6.29 -2.12 10.52
N GLY A 30 -6.46 -0.93 9.94
CA GLY A 30 -5.96 -0.59 8.61
C GLY A 30 -4.44 -0.56 8.54
N ALA A 31 -3.76 -0.02 9.55
CA ALA A 31 -2.31 -0.07 9.63
C ALA A 31 -1.78 -1.52 9.78
N ILE A 32 -2.42 -2.33 10.63
CA ILE A 32 -2.05 -3.74 10.85
C ILE A 32 -2.23 -4.55 9.57
N VAL A 33 -3.40 -4.46 8.92
CA VAL A 33 -3.68 -5.19 7.67
C VAL A 33 -2.79 -4.68 6.54
N GLY A 34 -2.64 -3.36 6.43
CA GLY A 34 -1.83 -2.71 5.40
C GLY A 34 -0.35 -3.07 5.47
N TYR A 35 0.21 -3.31 6.67
CA TYR A 35 1.58 -3.81 6.82
C TYR A 35 1.65 -5.34 6.73
N GLY A 36 0.81 -6.03 7.50
CA GLY A 36 0.89 -7.46 7.74
C GLY A 36 0.58 -8.31 6.52
N PHE A 37 -0.41 -7.93 5.71
CA PHE A 37 -0.79 -8.68 4.51
C PHE A 37 0.34 -8.75 3.46
N PRO A 38 0.90 -7.62 2.99
CA PRO A 38 2.01 -7.69 2.04
C PRO A 38 3.30 -8.25 2.66
N TRP A 39 3.52 -8.07 3.97
CA TRP A 39 4.64 -8.68 4.68
C TRP A 39 4.58 -10.23 4.64
N LEU A 40 3.39 -10.81 4.88
CA LEU A 40 3.18 -12.26 4.80
C LEU A 40 3.39 -12.78 3.39
N LEU A 41 2.84 -12.10 2.38
CA LEU A 41 3.01 -12.46 0.97
C LEU A 41 4.49 -12.40 0.55
N PHE A 42 5.21 -11.36 0.97
CA PHE A 42 6.62 -11.21 0.68
C PHE A 42 7.45 -12.34 1.29
N HIS A 43 7.23 -12.68 2.56
CA HIS A 43 7.96 -13.78 3.20
C HIS A 43 7.62 -15.14 2.58
N GLY A 44 6.34 -15.39 2.26
CA GLY A 44 5.92 -16.59 1.54
C GLY A 44 6.59 -16.71 0.17
N TYR A 45 6.62 -15.61 -0.60
CA TYR A 45 7.33 -15.55 -1.88
C TYR A 45 8.83 -15.78 -1.72
N ARG A 46 9.47 -15.15 -0.73
CA ARG A 46 10.90 -15.29 -0.45
C ARG A 46 11.27 -16.72 -0.11
N LEU A 47 10.44 -17.41 0.68
CA LEU A 47 10.65 -18.82 1.03
C LEU A 47 10.57 -19.74 -0.20
N VAL A 48 9.64 -19.50 -1.12
CA VAL A 48 9.45 -20.33 -2.31
C VAL A 48 10.48 -20.05 -3.41
N ARG A 49 10.83 -18.78 -3.63
CA ARG A 49 11.66 -18.34 -4.77
C ARG A 49 13.10 -18.00 -4.41
N GLY A 50 13.43 -17.84 -3.12
CA GLY A 50 14.76 -17.46 -2.64
C GLY A 50 15.22 -16.08 -3.11
N ARG A 51 14.29 -15.21 -3.57
CA ARG A 51 14.58 -13.88 -4.10
C ARG A 51 13.66 -12.85 -3.47
N ASP A 52 14.19 -11.66 -3.25
CA ASP A 52 13.40 -10.52 -2.78
C ASP A 52 12.52 -10.00 -3.91
N GLY A 53 11.19 -10.08 -3.72
CA GLY A 53 10.21 -9.72 -4.74
C GLY A 53 9.74 -8.26 -4.71
N MET A 54 9.84 -7.57 -3.57
CA MET A 54 9.32 -6.20 -3.37
C MET A 54 10.20 -5.43 -2.37
N GLY A 55 10.24 -4.10 -2.47
CA GLY A 55 10.92 -3.25 -1.52
C GLY A 55 10.14 -3.07 -0.22
N TYR A 56 10.80 -3.20 0.93
CA TYR A 56 10.18 -3.05 2.26
C TYR A 56 9.51 -1.68 2.52
N GLY A 57 9.83 -0.65 1.71
CA GLY A 57 9.20 0.68 1.81
C GLY A 57 7.72 0.67 1.44
N ASP A 58 7.30 -0.19 0.51
CA ASP A 58 5.93 -0.24 0.00
C ASP A 58 4.95 -0.74 1.09
N PHE A 59 5.41 -1.64 1.97
CA PHE A 59 4.61 -2.14 3.10
C PHE A 59 4.27 -1.02 4.08
N LYS A 60 5.24 -0.15 4.36
CA LYS A 60 5.05 0.99 5.27
C LYS A 60 4.12 2.03 4.67
N LEU A 61 4.20 2.25 3.36
CA LEU A 61 3.33 3.18 2.66
C LEU A 61 1.88 2.69 2.67
N LEU A 62 1.65 1.38 2.44
CA LEU A 62 0.32 0.80 2.56
C LEU A 62 -0.21 0.84 3.99
N ALA A 63 0.64 0.62 4.99
CA ALA A 63 0.27 0.76 6.40
C ALA A 63 -0.17 2.20 6.73
N ALA A 64 0.57 3.19 6.24
CA ALA A 64 0.22 4.59 6.40
C ALA A 64 -1.14 4.88 5.74
N LEU A 65 -1.34 4.48 4.49
CA LEU A 65 -2.63 4.64 3.80
C LEU A 65 -3.78 3.91 4.52
N GLY A 66 -3.50 2.74 5.09
CA GLY A 66 -4.46 1.99 5.90
C GLY A 66 -4.88 2.72 7.17
N ALA A 67 -3.98 3.45 7.82
CA ALA A 67 -4.32 4.29 8.96
C ALA A 67 -5.31 5.41 8.60
N TRP A 68 -5.20 5.98 7.40
CA TRP A 68 -6.10 7.06 6.95
C TRP A 68 -7.41 6.58 6.33
N LEU A 69 -7.40 5.42 5.68
CA LEU A 69 -8.52 4.93 4.87
C LEU A 69 -9.29 3.78 5.53
N GLY A 70 -8.71 3.14 6.55
CA GLY A 70 -9.21 1.91 7.15
C GLY A 70 -8.82 0.64 6.38
N PRO A 71 -9.10 -0.55 6.94
CA PRO A 71 -8.58 -1.83 6.44
C PRO A 71 -9.16 -2.23 5.08
N ARG A 72 -10.46 -1.98 4.87
CA ARG A 72 -11.13 -2.34 3.61
C ARG A 72 -10.55 -1.56 2.43
N SER A 73 -10.40 -0.25 2.62
CA SER A 73 -9.86 0.66 1.63
C SER A 73 -8.37 0.43 1.37
N ALA A 74 -7.60 0.05 2.39
CA ALA A 74 -6.19 -0.34 2.22
C ALA A 74 -6.06 -1.52 1.24
N MET A 75 -6.91 -2.54 1.39
CA MET A 75 -6.89 -3.70 0.48
C MET A 75 -7.30 -3.32 -0.95
N LEU A 76 -8.24 -2.38 -1.11
CA LEU A 76 -8.61 -1.83 -2.43
C LEU A 76 -7.46 -1.07 -3.08
N VAL A 77 -6.76 -0.21 -2.33
CA VAL A 77 -5.57 0.50 -2.82
C VAL A 77 -4.52 -0.50 -3.31
N LEU A 78 -4.25 -1.54 -2.52
CA LEU A 78 -3.31 -2.59 -2.91
C LEU A 78 -3.74 -3.29 -4.22
N LEU A 79 -5.02 -3.64 -4.34
CA LEU A 79 -5.57 -4.28 -5.53
C LEU A 79 -5.40 -3.41 -6.78
N VAL A 80 -5.75 -2.12 -6.68
CA VAL A 80 -5.63 -1.15 -7.79
C VAL A 80 -4.16 -0.94 -8.16
N ALA A 81 -3.27 -0.84 -7.18
CA ALA A 81 -1.83 -0.73 -7.41
C ALA A 81 -1.28 -1.96 -8.14
N CYS A 82 -1.67 -3.17 -7.72
CA CYS A 82 -1.30 -4.41 -8.38
C CYS A 82 -1.84 -4.49 -9.82
N ALA A 83 -3.12 -4.16 -10.03
CA ALA A 83 -3.72 -4.15 -11.36
C ALA A 83 -3.01 -3.16 -12.30
N GLY A 84 -2.72 -1.95 -11.83
CA GLY A 84 -1.96 -0.95 -12.58
C GLY A 84 -0.54 -1.41 -12.91
N GLY A 85 0.15 -2.02 -11.93
CA GLY A 85 1.48 -2.58 -12.12
C GLY A 85 1.51 -3.73 -13.14
N VAL A 86 0.54 -4.64 -13.09
CA VAL A 86 0.39 -5.75 -14.04
C VAL A 86 0.06 -5.21 -15.43
N PHE A 87 -0.88 -4.26 -15.54
CA PHE A 87 -1.21 -3.63 -16.82
C PHE A 87 0.00 -2.94 -17.45
N PHE A 88 0.75 -2.17 -16.65
CA PHE A 88 1.97 -1.52 -17.09
C PHE A 88 3.04 -2.53 -17.53
N ALA A 89 3.20 -3.63 -16.79
CA ALA A 89 4.08 -4.73 -17.19
C ALA A 89 3.64 -5.36 -18.51
N CYS A 90 2.35 -5.68 -18.69
CA CYS A 90 1.83 -6.23 -19.95
C CYS A 90 2.06 -5.29 -21.15
N VAL A 91 1.85 -3.98 -20.98
CA VAL A 91 2.05 -2.99 -22.05
C VAL A 91 3.53 -2.80 -22.38
N ARG A 92 4.39 -2.73 -21.36
CA ARG A 92 5.83 -2.46 -21.53
C ARG A 92 6.62 -3.71 -21.94
N GLN A 93 6.15 -4.89 -21.55
CA GLN A 93 6.85 -6.15 -21.75
C GLN A 93 6.22 -6.90 -22.93
N ARG A 94 6.82 -6.75 -24.12
CA ARG A 94 6.47 -7.56 -25.31
C ARG A 94 7.11 -8.95 -25.30
N THR A 95 7.94 -9.26 -24.31
CA THR A 95 8.66 -10.53 -24.17
C THR A 95 8.47 -11.12 -22.77
N LEU A 96 8.31 -12.45 -22.67
CA LEU A 96 8.08 -13.21 -21.43
C LEU A 96 9.27 -13.20 -20.44
N ARG A 97 10.31 -12.39 -20.68
CA ARG A 97 11.49 -12.29 -19.81
C ARG A 97 11.43 -10.98 -19.01
N PRO A 98 11.10 -11.02 -17.70
CA PRO A 98 11.11 -9.84 -16.86
C PRO A 98 12.55 -9.36 -16.63
N THR A 99 12.99 -8.38 -17.43
CA THR A 99 14.28 -7.72 -17.26
C THR A 99 14.06 -6.39 -16.54
N GLY A 100 14.21 -6.40 -15.21
CA GLY A 100 14.26 -5.19 -14.38
C GLY A 100 13.27 -5.16 -13.22
N ALA A 101 13.54 -4.26 -12.26
CA ALA A 101 12.63 -3.97 -11.15
C ALA A 101 11.48 -3.09 -11.64
N TYR A 102 10.24 -3.51 -11.39
CA TYR A 102 9.07 -2.67 -11.64
C TYR A 102 8.78 -1.81 -10.41
N PRO A 103 8.65 -0.48 -10.57
CA PRO A 103 8.40 0.40 -9.44
C PRO A 103 6.95 0.26 -8.98
N PHE A 104 6.73 -0.43 -7.87
CA PHE A 104 5.40 -0.65 -7.28
C PHE A 104 4.90 0.58 -6.48
N GLY A 105 5.81 1.20 -5.73
CA GLY A 105 5.52 2.38 -4.89
C GLY A 105 4.74 3.51 -5.57
N PRO A 106 5.07 3.94 -6.81
CA PRO A 106 4.32 4.99 -7.51
C PRO A 106 2.84 4.62 -7.75
N PHE A 107 2.54 3.38 -8.14
CA PHE A 107 1.16 2.94 -8.33
C PHE A 107 0.39 2.88 -7.01
N LEU A 108 1.08 2.51 -5.93
CA LEU A 108 0.48 2.48 -4.58
C LEU A 108 0.23 3.89 -4.04
N ALA A 109 1.15 4.83 -4.27
CA ALA A 109 0.95 6.23 -3.94
C ALA A 109 -0.19 6.88 -4.75
N LEU A 110 -0.26 6.61 -6.07
CA LEU A 110 -1.32 7.12 -6.95
C LEU A 110 -2.71 6.62 -6.54
N SER A 111 -2.85 5.30 -6.32
CA SER A 111 -4.12 4.71 -5.89
C SER A 111 -4.55 5.18 -4.50
N GLY A 112 -3.59 5.29 -3.56
CA GLY A 112 -3.83 5.86 -2.24
C GLY A 112 -4.31 7.31 -2.28
N ALA A 113 -3.62 8.16 -3.03
CA ALA A 113 -3.99 9.56 -3.20
C ALA A 113 -5.37 9.71 -3.86
N ALA A 114 -5.65 8.92 -4.90
CA ALA A 114 -6.95 8.93 -5.56
C ALA A 114 -8.10 8.55 -4.60
N LEU A 115 -7.91 7.52 -3.78
CA LEU A 115 -8.94 7.10 -2.81
C LEU A 115 -9.13 8.12 -1.69
N LEU A 116 -8.05 8.72 -1.20
CA LEU A 116 -8.11 9.78 -0.18
C LEU A 116 -8.87 11.00 -0.70
N LEU A 117 -8.58 11.44 -1.92
CA LEU A 117 -9.28 12.54 -2.56
C LEU A 117 -10.76 12.22 -2.79
N ALA A 118 -11.07 11.03 -3.30
CA ALA A 118 -12.44 10.59 -3.51
C ALA A 118 -13.26 10.65 -2.21
N ARG A 119 -12.67 10.25 -1.09
CA ARG A 119 -13.31 10.27 0.22
C ARG A 119 -13.45 11.68 0.82
N CYS A 120 -12.61 12.63 0.42
CA CYS A 120 -12.72 14.02 0.86
C CYS A 120 -13.85 14.77 0.13
N ILE A 121 -14.26 14.28 -1.06
CA ILE A 121 -15.26 14.91 -1.92
C ILE A 121 -16.69 14.36 -1.65
N LEU A 122 -16.79 13.13 -1.11
CA LEU A 122 -18.03 12.43 -0.76
C LEU A 122 -18.38 12.62 0.71
#